data_AF-A0A5E6NGI2-F1
#
_entry.id   AF-A0A5E6NGI2-F1
#
_cell.length_a   1.000
_cell.length_b   1.000
_cell.length_c   1.000
_cell.angle_alpha   90.00
_cell.angle_beta   90.00
_cell.angle_gamma   90.00
#
_symmetry.space_group_name_H-M   'P 1'
#
loop_
_entity.id
_entity.type
_entity.pdbx_description
1 polymer ?
#
loop_
_entity_poly.entity_id
_entity_poly.type
_entity_poly.pdbx_seq_one_letter_code
_entity_poly.pdbx_strand_id
1 'polypeptide(L)'
;MKQNYHMNANTNSHSRAIIHRAKASNTTLAHRFGVSTKTIAKWKSRDFVKDKTSRPKTIHYALNETEREIIRVVRTLTWLELD
;
A
#
# COMPACT_ATOMS: atom_id res chain seq x y z
N MET A 1 -0.92 13.69 3.57
CA MET A 1 -1.34 12.63 2.62
C MET A 1 -2.38 11.75 3.28
N LYS A 2 -3.59 11.66 2.70
CA LYS A 2 -4.66 10.79 3.21
C LYS A 2 -4.26 9.34 2.97
N GLN A 3 -4.29 8.50 4.00
CA GLN A 3 -4.12 7.07 3.80
C GLN A 3 -5.46 6.50 3.36
N ASN A 4 -5.56 6.17 2.08
CA ASN A 4 -6.75 5.57 1.49
C ASN A 4 -6.76 4.07 1.82
N TYR A 5 -7.33 3.74 2.98
CA TYR A 5 -7.64 2.36 3.32
C TYR A 5 -9.05 2.00 2.84
N HIS A 6 -9.25 0.72 2.54
CA HIS A 6 -10.58 0.18 2.32
C HIS A 6 -11.45 0.35 3.58
N MET A 7 -12.76 0.56 3.42
CA MET A 7 -13.67 0.81 4.55
C MET A 7 -13.63 -0.32 5.60
N ASN A 8 -13.46 -1.56 5.15
CA ASN A 8 -13.38 -2.75 6.02
C ASN A 8 -11.96 -3.07 6.52
N ALA A 9 -10.99 -2.15 6.38
CA ALA A 9 -9.63 -2.39 6.83
C ALA A 9 -9.51 -2.28 8.35
N ASN A 10 -9.35 -3.43 9.03
CA ASN A 10 -9.21 -3.50 10.49
C ASN A 10 -7.87 -2.96 11.03
N THR A 11 -6.82 -2.86 10.19
CA THR A 11 -5.54 -2.28 10.60
C THR A 11 -5.04 -1.26 9.59
N ASN A 12 -4.58 -0.13 10.11
CA ASN A 12 -3.99 0.96 9.34
C ASN A 12 -2.60 1.28 9.89
N SER A 13 -1.85 2.18 9.24
CA SER A 13 -0.50 2.51 9.70
C SER A 13 -0.49 3.07 11.13
N HIS A 14 -1.54 3.77 11.55
CA HIS A 14 -1.61 4.36 12.88
C HIS A 14 -1.77 3.28 13.96
N SER A 15 -2.71 2.35 13.79
CA SER A 15 -2.88 1.23 14.73
C SER A 15 -1.65 0.33 14.79
N ARG A 16 -1.00 0.07 13.63
CA ARG A 16 0.25 -0.67 13.56
C ARG A 16 1.41 0.04 14.27
N ALA A 17 1.51 1.37 14.19
CA ALA A 17 2.51 2.16 14.92
C ALA A 17 2.34 2.04 16.44
N ILE A 18 1.10 2.05 16.91
CA ILE A 18 0.78 1.87 18.32
C ILE A 18 1.17 0.45 18.76
N ILE A 19 0.77 -0.57 18.00
CA ILE A 19 1.10 -1.98 18.29
C ILE A 19 2.61 -2.18 18.35
N HIS A 20 3.35 -1.61 17.40
CA HIS A 20 4.81 -1.72 17.34
C HIS A 20 5.50 -1.17 18.60
N ARG A 21 5.04 -0.03 19.14
CA ARG A 21 5.65 0.63 20.31
C ARG A 21 5.10 0.13 21.66
N ALA A 22 4.03 -0.66 21.65
CA ALA A 22 3.33 -1.04 22.87
C ALA A 22 4.09 -2.10 23.67
N LYS A 23 4.28 -1.84 24.97
CA LYS A 23 4.84 -2.81 25.93
C LYS A 23 3.82 -3.84 26.44
N ALA A 24 2.53 -3.57 26.24
CA ALA A 24 1.44 -4.46 26.67
C ALA A 24 1.52 -5.86 26.01
N SER A 25 0.88 -6.84 26.65
CA SER A 25 0.80 -8.21 26.15
C SER A 25 0.03 -8.29 24.82
N ASN A 26 0.30 -9.34 24.04
CA ASN A 26 -0.34 -9.52 22.74
C ASN A 26 -1.86 -9.75 22.87
N THR A 27 -2.31 -10.38 23.96
CA THR A 27 -3.73 -10.64 24.24
C THR A 27 -4.49 -9.36 24.53
N THR A 28 -3.94 -8.47 25.38
CA THR A 28 -4.54 -7.17 25.68
C THR A 28 -4.66 -6.30 24.42
N LEU A 29 -3.61 -6.27 23.60
CA LEU A 29 -3.62 -5.52 22.35
C LEU A 29 -4.58 -6.11 21.32
N ALA A 30 -4.70 -7.43 21.24
CA ALA A 30 -5.63 -8.11 20.34
C ALA A 30 -7.08 -7.74 20.66
N HIS A 31 -7.44 -7.76 21.95
CA HIS A 31 -8.75 -7.32 22.41
C HIS A 31 -9.00 -5.83 22.09
N ARG A 32 -8.02 -4.95 22.38
CA ARG A 32 -8.15 -3.51 22.14
C ARG A 32 -8.37 -3.17 20.66
N PHE A 33 -7.64 -3.84 19.76
CA PHE A 33 -7.69 -3.55 18.33
C PHE A 33 -8.67 -4.44 17.55
N GLY A 34 -9.36 -5.38 18.20
CA GLY A 34 -10.30 -6.29 17.54
C GLY A 34 -9.64 -7.18 16.47
N VAL A 35 -8.39 -7.61 16.69
CA VAL A 35 -7.63 -8.44 15.75
C VAL A 35 -7.02 -9.65 16.44
N SER A 36 -6.62 -10.66 15.66
CA SER A 36 -5.98 -11.85 16.22
C SER A 36 -4.66 -11.52 16.95
N THR A 37 -4.33 -12.30 17.98
CA THR A 37 -3.04 -12.23 18.68
C THR A 37 -1.85 -12.43 17.75
N LYS A 38 -2.01 -13.26 16.70
CA LYS A 38 -1.01 -13.45 15.63
C LYS A 38 -0.77 -12.17 14.83
N THR A 39 -1.82 -11.41 14.53
CA THR A 39 -1.71 -10.10 13.86
C THR A 39 -0.94 -9.12 14.74
N ILE A 40 -1.19 -9.08 16.04
CA ILE A 40 -0.44 -8.24 16.98
C ILE A 40 1.03 -8.64 17.01
N ALA A 41 1.31 -9.93 17.24
CA ALA A 41 2.69 -10.44 17.30
C ALA A 41 3.47 -10.09 16.02
N LYS A 42 2.84 -10.27 14.85
CA LYS A 42 3.41 -9.92 13.55
C LYS A 42 3.75 -8.44 13.42
N TRP A 43 2.91 -7.53 13.88
CA TRP A 43 3.18 -6.09 13.76
C TRP A 43 4.11 -5.57 14.84
N LYS A 44 4.17 -6.23 16.00
CA LYS A 44 5.09 -5.91 17.08
C LYS A 44 6.54 -6.27 16.75
N SER A 45 6.76 -7.31 15.94
CA SER A 45 8.10 -7.77 15.54
C SER A 45 8.65 -7.16 14.24
N ARG A 46 7.90 -6.28 13.57
CA ARG A 46 8.29 -5.69 12.28
C ARG A 46 8.98 -4.36 12.45
N ASP A 47 10.12 -4.16 11.80
CA ASP A 47 10.85 -2.88 11.82
C ASP A 47 10.16 -1.75 11.03
N PHE A 48 9.04 -2.05 10.36
CA PHE A 48 8.30 -1.10 9.55
C PHE A 48 6.80 -1.18 9.79
N VAL A 49 6.15 -0.03 9.67
CA VAL A 49 4.71 0.14 9.94
C VAL A 49 3.91 0.42 8.66
N LYS A 50 4.56 1.07 7.69
CA LYS A 50 3.96 1.45 6.41
C LYS A 50 3.92 0.24 5.46
N ASP A 51 2.89 0.17 4.64
CA ASP A 51 2.84 -0.84 3.58
C ASP A 51 3.97 -0.58 2.57
N LYS A 52 4.58 -1.66 2.09
CA LYS A 52 5.54 -1.57 0.99
C LYS A 52 4.79 -1.17 -0.27
N THR A 53 5.49 -0.46 -1.15
CA THR A 53 4.95 -0.17 -2.47
C THR A 53 4.70 -1.48 -3.24
N SER A 54 3.51 -1.62 -3.82
CA SER A 54 3.22 -2.69 -4.80
C SER A 54 3.77 -2.36 -6.19
N ARG A 55 4.26 -1.13 -6.40
CA ARG A 55 4.80 -0.71 -7.69
C ARG A 55 6.14 -1.41 -7.94
N PRO A 56 6.34 -2.04 -9.10
CA PRO A 56 7.63 -2.61 -9.48
C PRO A 56 8.69 -1.50 -9.56
N LYS A 57 9.94 -1.84 -9.20
CA LYS A 57 11.07 -0.91 -9.26
C LYS A 57 11.40 -0.50 -10.71
N THR A 58 11.30 -1.46 -11.61
CA THR A 58 11.53 -1.28 -13.05
C THR A 58 10.29 -1.78 -13.78
N ILE A 59 9.74 -0.95 -14.65
CA ILE A 59 8.64 -1.33 -15.54
C ILE A 59 9.26 -1.58 -16.90
N HIS A 60 9.19 -2.82 -17.37
CA HIS A 60 9.59 -3.16 -18.73
C HIS A 60 8.41 -2.87 -19.67
N TYR A 61 8.58 -1.87 -20.52
CA TYR A 61 7.60 -1.51 -21.54
C TYR A 61 7.96 -2.20 -22.85
N ALA A 62 6.95 -2.61 -23.62
CA ALA A 62 7.15 -3.17 -24.95
C ALA A 62 7.70 -2.12 -25.94
N LEU A 63 7.29 -0.86 -25.77
CA LEU A 63 7.68 0.27 -26.61
C LEU A 63 8.82 1.05 -25.97
N ASN A 64 9.67 1.67 -26.79
CA ASN A 64 10.69 2.61 -26.32
C ASN A 64 10.09 4.00 -25.98
N GLU A 65 10.92 4.93 -25.48
CA GLU A 65 10.46 6.26 -25.06
C GLU A 65 9.85 7.05 -26.24
N THR A 66 10.50 7.04 -27.40
CA THR A 66 10.05 7.77 -28.59
C THR A 66 8.73 7.24 -29.13
N GLU A 67 8.57 5.92 -29.21
CA GLU A 67 7.33 5.27 -29.66
C GLU A 67 6.15 5.62 -28.74
N ARG A 68 6.37 5.58 -27.42
CA ARG A 68 5.34 6.00 -26.45
C ARG A 68 4.96 7.47 -26.62
N GLU A 69 5.95 8.33 -26.88
CA GLU A 69 5.71 9.76 -27.05
C GLU A 69 4.95 10.07 -28.34
N ILE A 70 5.26 9.36 -29.44
CA ILE A 70 4.48 9.45 -30.68
C ILE A 70 3.02 9.05 -30.41
N ILE A 71 2.78 7.93 -29.73
CA ILE A 71 1.42 7.50 -29.38
C ILE A 71 0.73 8.56 -28.52
N ARG A 72 1.40 9.12 -27.51
CA ARG A 72 0.84 10.18 -26.66
C ARG A 72 0.43 11.39 -27.48
N VAL A 73 1.29 11.89 -28.36
CA VAL A 73 1.03 13.07 -29.21
C VAL A 73 -0.11 12.79 -30.18
N VAL A 74 -0.07 11.68 -30.92
CA VAL A 74 -1.14 11.32 -31.86
C VAL A 74 -2.47 11.24 -31.13
N ARG A 75 -2.57 10.49 -30.03
CA ARG A 75 -3.82 10.35 -29.26
C ARG A 75 -4.34 11.69 -28.74
N THR A 76 -3.43 12.60 -28.33
CA THR A 76 -3.82 13.93 -27.84
C THR A 76 -4.35 14.81 -28.96
N LEU A 77 -3.78 14.73 -30.17
CA LEU A 77 -4.18 15.57 -31.30
C LEU A 77 -5.42 15.05 -32.03
N THR A 78 -5.55 13.73 -32.15
CA THR A 78 -6.61 13.10 -32.95
C THR A 78 -7.79 12.63 -32.12
N TRP A 79 -7.69 12.66 -30.79
CA TRP A 79 -8.70 12.09 -29.87
C TRP A 79 -9.01 10.62 -30.18
N LEU A 80 -8.02 9.88 -30.71
CA LEU A 80 -8.18 8.48 -31.05
C LEU A 80 -8.66 7.67 -29.84
N GLU A 81 -9.64 6.79 -30.01
CA GLU A 81 -10.17 5.96 -28.93
C GLU A 81 -9.14 4.92 -28.43
N LEU A 82 -9.35 4.39 -27.22
CA LEU A 82 -8.47 3.37 -26.61
C LEU A 82 -8.84 1.93 -27.00
N ASP A 83 -9.93 1.76 -27.75
CA ASP A 83 -10.55 0.48 -28.08
C ASP A 83 -9.87 -0.21 -29.27
#